data_AF-A0A2X4PZF7-F1
#
_entry.id   AF-A0A2X4PZF7-F1
#
_cell.length_a   1.000
_cell.length_b   1.000
_cell.length_c   1.000
_cell.angle_alpha   90.00
_cell.angle_beta   90.00
_cell.angle_gamma   90.00
#
_symmetry.space_group_name_H-M   'P 1'
#
loop_
_entity.id
_entity.type
_entity.pdbx_description
1 polymer ?
#
loop_
_entity_poly.entity_id
_entity_poly.type
_entity_poly.pdbx_seq_one_letter_code
_entity_poly.pdbx_strand_id
1 'polypeptide(L)'
;MPSLNRTILELKPLKEASTLLHDESGQTKSFDRFYRDVAKLDATYNRNYLQAEYLYATASAESAARWTEQMQDADDYDLQYRTVGDSRVREEHRALDLVTLPTRHAFWETYYPPNGWRCRCTVIQVRKGKYPTTADAVALEAGQAAISDKNKIFRGNPGREGTVFPENHPYYGEGGYGHCTVASIDLSATDDNEVCDVYRQLAKVRKGEYKKLRKETDKTLRQWAKTHYGQSSINGLQHDMRINNKAVQNFLGHARTIEEKEVLACLIDPNRKKEFTHIATEPLGLHKRMDVKKDADNVEKKGKGA
;
A
#
# COMPACT_ATOMS: atom_id res chain seq x y z
N MET A 1 22.24 33.32 -4.72
CA MET A 1 23.09 32.19 -4.25
C MET A 1 22.17 31.15 -3.64
N PRO A 2 22.38 29.85 -3.95
CA PRO A 2 21.45 28.78 -3.64
C PRO A 2 21.60 28.32 -2.19
N SER A 3 20.52 28.26 -1.43
CA SER A 3 20.45 27.52 -0.16
C SER A 3 19.36 26.45 -0.29
N LEU A 4 19.66 25.32 -0.93
CA LEU A 4 20.05 24.09 -0.24
C LEU A 4 19.04 23.68 0.84
N ASN A 5 17.93 23.07 0.43
CA ASN A 5 17.73 21.61 0.56
C ASN A 5 18.33 20.98 1.83
N ARG A 6 17.89 21.40 3.02
CA ARG A 6 18.34 20.88 4.31
C ARG A 6 17.20 20.82 5.34
N THR A 7 16.08 20.19 5.05
CA THR A 7 14.95 20.25 6.02
C THR A 7 14.01 19.05 5.96
N ILE A 8 14.54 17.82 6.10
CA ILE A 8 13.66 16.65 6.31
C ILE A 8 14.01 15.88 7.59
N LEU A 9 15.25 15.98 8.08
CA LEU A 9 15.64 15.46 9.41
C LEU A 9 15.23 16.38 10.59
N GLU A 10 14.52 17.46 10.30
CA GLU A 10 14.30 18.58 11.22
C GLU A 10 12.87 18.62 11.83
N LEU A 11 11.87 17.97 11.21
CA LEU A 11 10.46 18.30 11.45
C LEU A 11 9.88 17.87 12.81
N LYS A 12 10.28 16.73 13.39
CA LYS A 12 9.73 16.28 14.69
C LYS A 12 10.30 17.04 15.88
N PRO A 13 11.64 17.18 15.99
CA PRO A 13 12.24 18.01 17.03
C PRO A 13 11.80 19.47 16.91
N LEU A 14 11.60 20.00 15.69
CA LEU A 14 11.11 21.37 15.51
C LEU A 14 9.63 21.53 15.87
N LYS A 15 8.77 20.54 15.61
CA LYS A 15 7.38 20.56 16.06
C LYS A 15 7.28 20.46 17.58
N GLU A 16 8.07 19.59 18.20
CA GLU A 16 8.14 19.51 19.66
C GLU A 16 8.76 20.79 20.26
N ALA A 17 9.83 21.31 19.67
CA ALA A 17 10.41 22.59 20.06
C ALA A 17 9.42 23.74 19.91
N SER A 18 8.61 23.80 18.84
CA SER A 18 7.64 24.87 18.65
C SER A 18 6.53 24.86 19.72
N THR A 19 6.15 23.68 20.23
CA THR A 19 5.24 23.59 21.39
C THR A 19 5.85 24.16 22.67
N LEU A 20 7.17 24.19 22.79
CA LEU A 20 7.88 24.78 23.93
C LEU A 20 8.03 26.30 23.82
N LEU A 21 7.60 26.93 22.72
CA LEU A 21 7.73 28.37 22.49
C LEU A 21 6.85 29.20 23.42
N HIS A 22 5.68 28.68 23.81
CA HIS A 22 4.75 29.36 24.71
C HIS A 22 4.77 28.74 26.11
N ASP A 23 4.52 29.54 27.15
CA ASP A 23 4.29 29.07 28.51
C ASP A 23 2.83 28.66 28.77
N GLU A 24 2.52 28.22 30.00
CA GLU A 24 1.19 27.76 30.41
C GLU A 24 0.10 28.83 30.28
N SER A 25 0.49 30.11 30.19
CA SER A 25 -0.41 31.24 29.98
C SER A 25 -0.57 31.62 28.50
N GLY A 26 0.11 30.91 27.59
CA GLY A 26 0.11 31.19 26.16
C GLY A 26 1.06 32.31 25.74
N GLN A 27 1.90 32.83 26.63
CA GLN A 27 2.87 33.88 26.31
C GLN A 27 4.19 33.29 25.79
N THR A 28 4.81 33.98 24.84
CA THR A 28 6.11 33.57 24.27
C THR A 28 7.21 33.62 25.31
N LYS A 29 7.94 32.51 25.48
CA LYS A 29 9.09 32.42 26.39
C LYS A 29 10.25 33.27 25.87
N SER A 30 11.12 33.73 26.77
CA SER A 30 12.41 34.31 26.39
C SER A 30 13.29 33.29 25.68
N PHE A 31 14.19 33.76 24.81
CA PHE A 31 15.10 32.88 24.08
C PHE A 31 15.94 32.00 25.02
N ASP A 32 16.45 32.53 26.14
CA ASP A 32 17.21 31.73 27.12
C ASP A 32 16.39 30.63 27.80
N ARG A 33 15.09 30.85 28.01
CA ARG A 33 14.19 29.85 28.60
C ARG A 33 13.82 28.79 27.55
N PHE A 34 13.48 29.24 26.35
CA PHE A 34 13.21 28.38 25.20
C PHE A 34 14.41 27.50 24.85
N TYR A 35 15.61 28.07 24.73
CA TYR A 35 16.85 27.35 24.45
C TYR A 35 17.12 26.28 25.52
N ARG A 36 16.95 26.60 26.80
CA ARG A 36 17.11 25.61 27.88
C ARG A 36 16.06 24.51 27.84
N ASP A 37 14.82 24.81 27.49
CA ASP A 37 13.77 23.81 27.35
C ASP A 37 13.98 22.91 26.13
N VAL A 38 14.41 23.48 25.01
CA VAL A 38 14.78 22.73 23.79
C VAL A 38 16.07 21.93 24.00
N ALA A 39 17.06 22.45 24.72
CA ALA A 39 18.28 21.72 25.04
C ALA A 39 18.04 20.52 25.98
N LYS A 40 16.92 20.50 26.71
CA LYS A 40 16.45 19.33 27.47
C LYS A 40 15.75 18.28 26.60
N LEU A 41 15.37 18.59 25.36
CA LEU A 41 15.07 17.57 24.35
C LEU A 41 16.41 16.85 24.04
N ASP A 42 16.72 15.88 24.89
CA ASP A 42 18.01 15.20 25.03
C ASP A 42 18.66 14.84 23.68
N ALA A 43 19.97 15.04 23.54
CA ALA A 43 20.72 14.55 22.38
C ALA A 43 20.55 13.03 22.17
N THR A 44 20.32 12.28 23.25
CA THR A 44 19.97 10.85 23.26
C THR A 44 18.60 10.58 22.63
N TYR A 45 17.62 11.48 22.82
CA TYR A 45 16.32 11.43 22.16
C TYR A 45 16.51 11.53 20.65
N ASN A 46 17.18 12.58 20.17
CA ASN A 46 17.44 12.78 18.74
C ASN A 46 18.25 11.65 18.11
N ARG A 47 19.27 11.11 18.83
CA ARG A 47 20.04 9.97 18.35
C ARG A 47 19.21 8.70 18.23
N ASN A 48 18.31 8.44 19.18
CA ASN A 48 17.44 7.26 19.14
C ASN A 48 16.40 7.35 18.02
N TYR A 49 15.83 8.53 17.78
CA TYR A 49 14.94 8.76 16.64
C TYR A 49 15.68 8.59 15.33
N LEU A 50 16.80 9.28 15.15
CA LEU A 50 17.64 9.17 13.95
C LEU A 50 18.04 7.72 13.68
N GLN A 51 18.42 6.98 14.72
CA GLN A 51 18.75 5.56 14.59
C GLN A 51 17.52 4.72 14.19
N ALA A 52 16.34 4.97 14.79
CA ALA A 52 15.12 4.25 14.43
C ALA A 52 14.72 4.52 12.98
N GLU A 53 14.84 5.76 12.51
CA GLU A 53 14.58 6.18 11.14
C GLU A 53 15.57 5.55 10.16
N TYR A 54 16.87 5.62 10.46
CA TYR A 54 17.91 4.97 9.68
C TYR A 54 17.66 3.46 9.54
N LEU A 55 17.37 2.78 10.66
CA LEU A 55 17.11 1.34 10.67
C LEU A 55 15.83 0.99 9.89
N TYR A 56 14.79 1.81 9.99
CA TYR A 56 13.58 1.60 9.21
C TYR A 56 13.83 1.81 7.72
N ALA A 57 14.53 2.88 7.34
CA ALA A 57 14.80 3.20 5.95
C ALA A 57 15.66 2.13 5.26
N THR A 58 16.71 1.68 5.94
CA THR A 58 17.58 0.60 5.45
C THR A 58 16.82 -0.72 5.38
N ALA A 59 16.06 -1.09 6.41
CA ALA A 59 15.26 -2.33 6.39
C ALA A 59 14.18 -2.30 5.29
N SER A 60 13.52 -1.16 5.05
CA SER A 60 12.55 -1.01 3.95
C SER A 60 13.22 -1.20 2.59
N ALA A 61 14.41 -0.63 2.38
CA ALA A 61 15.16 -0.81 1.13
C ALA A 61 15.60 -2.27 0.92
N GLU A 62 16.12 -2.92 1.96
CA GLU A 62 16.48 -4.35 1.90
C GLU A 62 15.27 -5.24 1.65
N SER A 63 14.15 -4.97 2.31
CA SER A 63 12.86 -5.63 2.07
C SER A 63 12.38 -5.44 0.64
N ALA A 64 12.57 -4.25 0.06
CA ALA A 64 12.18 -3.97 -1.32
C ALA A 64 13.02 -4.72 -2.35
N ALA A 65 14.34 -4.79 -2.14
CA ALA A 65 15.23 -5.62 -2.95
C ALA A 65 14.83 -7.09 -2.85
N ARG A 66 14.61 -7.58 -1.62
CA ARG A 66 14.19 -8.95 -1.36
C ARG A 66 12.86 -9.29 -2.03
N TRP A 67 11.86 -8.41 -1.94
CA TRP A 67 10.57 -8.62 -2.60
C TRP A 67 10.73 -8.77 -4.11
N THR A 68 11.61 -7.98 -4.72
CA THR A 68 11.89 -8.04 -6.16
C THR A 68 12.50 -9.38 -6.56
N GLU A 69 13.47 -9.88 -5.79
CA GLU A 69 14.05 -11.22 -5.97
C GLU A 69 12.99 -12.30 -5.79
N GLN A 70 12.20 -12.21 -4.72
CA GLN A 70 11.18 -13.19 -4.39
C GLN A 70 10.09 -13.31 -5.46
N MET A 71 9.74 -12.20 -6.09
CA MET A 71 8.76 -12.16 -7.18
C MET A 71 9.23 -12.86 -8.46
N GLN A 72 10.55 -13.03 -8.67
CA GLN A 72 11.08 -13.75 -9.83
C GLN A 72 10.75 -15.24 -9.78
N ASP A 73 10.83 -15.85 -8.59
CA ASP A 73 10.54 -17.27 -8.38
C ASP A 73 9.19 -17.50 -7.67
N ALA A 74 8.24 -16.57 -7.82
CA ALA A 74 6.97 -16.58 -7.12
C ALA A 74 6.10 -17.84 -7.40
N ASP A 75 6.34 -18.51 -8.52
CA ASP A 75 5.63 -19.72 -8.93
C ASP A 75 6.23 -21.00 -8.33
N ASP A 76 7.48 -20.97 -7.89
CA ASP A 76 8.21 -22.14 -7.38
C ASP A 76 8.32 -22.16 -5.85
N TYR A 77 8.16 -21.00 -5.21
CA TYR A 77 8.33 -20.83 -3.77
C TYR A 77 7.11 -20.19 -3.11
N ASP A 78 6.90 -20.59 -1.85
CA ASP A 78 6.07 -19.85 -0.91
C ASP A 78 6.96 -18.88 -0.12
N LEU A 79 6.32 -17.90 0.50
CA LEU A 79 6.98 -17.00 1.44
C LEU A 79 6.64 -17.41 2.86
N GLN A 80 7.62 -17.29 3.74
CA GLN A 80 7.44 -17.54 5.15
C GLN A 80 7.97 -16.39 5.99
N TYR A 81 7.12 -15.88 6.86
CA TYR A 81 7.48 -14.84 7.80
C TYR A 81 8.34 -15.45 8.92
N ARG A 82 9.37 -14.70 9.31
CA ARG A 82 10.36 -15.10 10.31
C ARG A 82 10.67 -13.95 11.23
N THR A 83 10.61 -14.20 12.52
CA THR A 83 11.17 -13.32 13.53
C THR A 83 12.55 -13.81 13.96
N VAL A 84 13.37 -12.94 14.54
CA VAL A 84 14.64 -13.36 15.17
C VAL A 84 14.40 -14.26 16.41
N GLY A 85 13.17 -14.34 16.93
CA GLY A 85 12.80 -15.17 18.08
C GLY A 85 13.28 -14.67 19.44
N ASP A 86 14.09 -13.60 19.50
CA ASP A 86 14.63 -13.09 20.75
C ASP A 86 13.62 -12.28 21.59
N SER A 87 14.01 -11.94 22.82
CA SER A 87 13.17 -11.17 23.76
C SER A 87 12.86 -9.74 23.31
N ARG A 88 13.50 -9.24 22.24
CA ARG A 88 13.27 -7.90 21.70
C ARG A 88 12.30 -7.91 20.52
N VAL A 89 11.90 -9.08 20.02
CA VAL A 89 10.76 -9.20 19.11
C VAL A 89 9.50 -8.81 19.87
N ARG A 90 8.74 -7.87 19.31
CA ARG A 90 7.45 -7.43 19.85
C ARG A 90 6.48 -8.61 19.91
N GLU A 91 5.72 -8.68 20.99
CA GLU A 91 4.77 -9.78 21.19
C GLU A 91 3.76 -9.86 20.06
N GLU A 92 3.28 -8.70 19.60
CA GLU A 92 2.34 -8.59 18.48
C GLU A 92 2.93 -9.20 17.19
N HIS A 93 4.24 -9.07 16.97
CA HIS A 93 4.89 -9.61 15.77
C HIS A 93 5.13 -11.12 15.86
N ARG A 94 5.11 -11.72 17.06
CA ARG A 94 5.28 -13.18 17.21
C ARG A 94 4.14 -13.95 16.58
N ALA A 95 2.94 -13.37 16.54
CA ALA A 95 1.79 -13.96 15.85
C ALA A 95 2.04 -14.20 14.35
N LEU A 96 2.92 -13.40 13.73
CA LEU A 96 3.30 -13.56 12.34
C LEU A 96 4.35 -14.65 12.13
N ASP A 97 5.02 -15.12 13.17
CA ASP A 97 6.11 -16.07 13.01
C ASP A 97 5.60 -17.38 12.39
N LEU A 98 6.33 -17.88 11.40
CA LEU A 98 5.98 -19.07 10.62
C LEU A 98 4.73 -18.94 9.73
N VAL A 99 4.09 -17.78 9.61
CA VAL A 99 3.03 -17.57 8.60
C VAL A 99 3.62 -17.87 7.22
N THR A 100 3.06 -18.89 6.56
CA THR A 100 3.55 -19.43 5.28
C THR A 100 2.44 -19.33 4.26
N LEU A 101 2.65 -18.55 3.20
CA LEU A 101 1.64 -18.28 2.18
C LEU A 101 2.28 -18.21 0.80
N PRO A 102 1.52 -18.47 -0.27
CA PRO A 102 1.98 -18.25 -1.64
C PRO A 102 2.57 -16.85 -1.83
N THR A 103 3.61 -16.73 -2.66
CA THR A 103 4.33 -15.45 -2.87
C THR A 103 3.41 -14.30 -3.29
N ARG A 104 2.38 -14.58 -4.10
CA ARG A 104 1.43 -13.57 -4.59
C ARG A 104 0.19 -13.39 -3.70
N HIS A 105 0.18 -13.95 -2.49
CA HIS A 105 -0.94 -13.83 -1.58
C HIS A 105 -1.11 -12.39 -1.05
N ALA A 106 -2.34 -11.89 -1.00
CA ALA A 106 -2.65 -10.49 -0.64
C ALA A 106 -2.18 -10.08 0.77
N PHE A 107 -1.98 -11.05 1.66
CA PHE A 107 -1.36 -10.84 2.98
C PHE A 107 -0.04 -10.07 2.90
N TRP A 108 0.81 -10.39 1.92
CA TRP A 108 2.11 -9.74 1.72
C TRP A 108 2.00 -8.30 1.22
N GLU A 109 0.82 -7.84 0.84
CA GLU A 109 0.59 -6.45 0.49
C GLU A 109 0.50 -5.56 1.73
N THR A 110 0.12 -6.14 2.88
CA THR A 110 -0.16 -5.38 4.12
C THR A 110 0.82 -5.71 5.24
N TYR A 111 1.27 -6.96 5.33
CA TYR A 111 2.04 -7.47 6.48
C TYR A 111 3.44 -7.93 6.07
N TYR A 112 4.09 -7.17 5.18
CA TYR A 112 5.47 -7.42 4.80
C TYR A 112 6.42 -6.51 5.60
N PRO A 113 7.54 -7.00 6.16
CA PRO A 113 8.43 -6.20 6.99
C PRO A 113 9.06 -5.00 6.24
N PRO A 114 9.37 -3.90 6.94
CA PRO A 114 9.34 -3.73 8.40
C PRO A 114 7.98 -3.30 8.97
N ASN A 115 7.40 -4.10 9.85
CA ASN A 115 6.10 -3.80 10.50
C ASN A 115 6.21 -2.94 11.77
N GLY A 116 7.29 -2.16 11.92
CA GLY A 116 7.49 -1.28 13.07
C GLY A 116 8.89 -0.68 13.14
N TRP A 117 9.09 0.32 14.00
CA TRP A 117 10.42 0.86 14.29
C TRP A 117 11.34 -0.23 14.82
N ARG A 118 12.60 -0.29 14.34
CA ARG A 118 13.56 -1.31 14.75
C ARG A 118 13.00 -2.74 14.61
N CYS A 119 12.19 -2.99 13.57
CA CYS A 119 11.63 -4.32 13.31
C CYS A 119 12.76 -5.34 13.13
N ARG A 120 12.53 -6.55 13.64
CA ARG A 120 13.49 -7.67 13.61
C ARG A 120 12.88 -8.89 12.94
N CYS A 121 11.98 -8.61 12.01
CA CYS A 121 11.28 -9.61 11.24
C CYS A 121 11.78 -9.57 9.79
N THR A 122 11.66 -10.70 9.12
CA THR A 122 12.00 -10.86 7.71
C THR A 122 11.01 -11.83 7.07
N VAL A 123 11.06 -11.92 5.76
CA VAL A 123 10.29 -12.90 4.98
C VAL A 123 11.29 -13.61 4.08
N ILE A 124 11.26 -14.94 4.11
CA ILE A 124 12.15 -15.79 3.32
C ILE A 124 11.36 -16.65 2.35
N GLN A 125 11.99 -17.02 1.23
CA GLN A 125 11.44 -18.06 0.37
C GLN A 125 11.61 -19.43 1.00
N VAL A 126 10.58 -20.25 0.85
CA VAL A 126 10.59 -21.65 1.24
C VAL A 126 10.00 -22.49 0.11
N ARG A 127 10.56 -23.68 -0.09
CA ARG A 127 10.02 -24.60 -1.10
C ARG A 127 8.57 -24.92 -0.77
N LYS A 128 7.71 -24.90 -1.79
CA LYS A 128 6.31 -25.30 -1.67
C LYS A 128 6.21 -26.69 -1.02
N GLY A 129 5.33 -26.81 -0.03
CA GLY A 129 5.11 -28.06 0.73
C GLY A 129 6.18 -28.40 1.78
N LYS A 130 7.28 -27.64 1.90
CA LYS A 130 8.27 -27.86 2.98
C LYS A 130 7.72 -27.52 4.36
N TYR A 131 6.86 -26.50 4.43
CA TYR A 131 6.18 -26.07 5.65
C TYR A 131 4.67 -26.06 5.40
N PRO A 132 3.84 -26.26 6.44
CA PRO A 132 2.40 -26.16 6.29
C PRO A 132 2.00 -24.74 5.90
N THR A 133 1.20 -24.61 4.84
CA THR A 133 0.58 -23.33 4.48
C THR A 133 -0.38 -22.90 5.58
N THR A 134 -0.34 -21.63 5.93
CA THR A 134 -1.24 -21.02 6.91
C THR A 134 -2.60 -20.77 6.27
N ALA A 135 -3.68 -21.15 6.95
CA ALA A 135 -5.03 -20.84 6.48
C ALA A 135 -5.28 -19.32 6.49
N ASP A 136 -5.98 -18.80 5.48
CA ASP A 136 -6.18 -17.36 5.25
C ASP A 136 -6.74 -16.63 6.48
N ALA A 137 -7.72 -17.22 7.17
CA ALA A 137 -8.33 -16.64 8.37
C ALA A 137 -7.30 -16.47 9.51
N VAL A 138 -6.44 -17.47 9.69
CA VAL A 138 -5.39 -17.46 10.73
C VAL A 138 -4.31 -16.44 10.37
N ALA A 139 -3.92 -16.37 9.10
CA ALA A 139 -2.97 -15.36 8.63
C ALA A 139 -3.54 -13.94 8.82
N LEU A 140 -4.79 -13.71 8.46
CA LEU A 140 -5.43 -12.41 8.62
C LEU A 140 -5.51 -11.98 10.09
N GLU A 141 -5.90 -12.90 10.98
CA GLU A 141 -5.93 -12.67 12.43
C GLU A 141 -4.53 -12.31 12.96
N ALA A 142 -3.50 -13.07 12.57
CA ALA A 142 -2.12 -12.77 12.93
C ALA A 142 -1.66 -11.40 12.43
N GLY A 143 -2.01 -11.04 11.19
CA GLY A 143 -1.77 -9.73 10.60
C GLY A 143 -2.38 -8.59 11.42
N GLN A 144 -3.68 -8.70 11.71
CA GLN A 144 -4.42 -7.69 12.47
C GLN A 144 -3.89 -7.54 13.90
N ALA A 145 -3.51 -8.66 14.54
CA ALA A 145 -2.88 -8.65 15.86
C ALA A 145 -1.51 -7.94 15.83
N ALA A 146 -0.73 -8.13 14.76
CA ALA A 146 0.61 -7.57 14.64
C ALA A 146 0.64 -6.05 14.44
N ILE A 147 -0.32 -5.49 13.71
CA ILE A 147 -0.35 -4.05 13.39
C ILE A 147 -1.71 -3.45 13.74
N SER A 148 -1.77 -2.84 14.93
CA SER A 148 -2.92 -2.05 15.38
C SER A 148 -3.06 -0.71 14.64
N ASP A 149 -4.20 -0.04 14.79
CA ASP A 149 -4.46 1.25 14.14
C ASP A 149 -3.51 2.37 14.58
N LYS A 150 -2.92 2.25 15.78
CA LYS A 150 -1.88 3.18 16.27
C LYS A 150 -0.58 3.08 15.46
N ASN A 151 -0.33 1.92 14.86
CA ASN A 151 0.88 1.59 14.12
C ASN A 151 0.59 1.39 12.62
N LYS A 152 -0.54 1.89 12.13
CA LYS A 152 -0.99 1.74 10.73
C LYS A 152 0.00 2.28 9.68
N ILE A 153 0.95 3.10 10.10
CA ILE A 153 2.04 3.61 9.24
C ILE A 153 3.02 2.50 8.82
N PHE A 154 2.94 1.31 9.40
CA PHE A 154 3.77 0.16 9.05
C PHE A 154 3.00 -0.94 8.33
N ARG A 155 1.72 -0.69 7.99
CA ARG A 155 0.97 -1.55 7.08
C ARG A 155 1.41 -1.22 5.66
N GLY A 156 1.85 -2.23 4.93
CA GLY A 156 2.29 -2.08 3.56
C GLY A 156 3.38 -3.06 3.17
N ASN A 157 3.87 -2.90 1.94
CA ASN A 157 5.02 -3.63 1.42
C ASN A 157 5.94 -2.65 0.69
N PRO A 158 7.12 -2.33 1.26
CA PRO A 158 8.06 -1.39 0.66
C PRO A 158 8.51 -1.79 -0.75
N GLY A 159 8.61 -3.09 -1.04
CA GLY A 159 8.99 -3.60 -2.35
C GLY A 159 7.92 -3.46 -3.42
N ARG A 160 6.65 -3.49 -2.99
CA ARG A 160 5.52 -3.28 -3.90
C ARG A 160 5.20 -1.79 -4.07
N GLU A 161 5.25 -1.04 -2.98
CA GLU A 161 4.92 0.40 -2.98
C GLU A 161 6.06 1.26 -3.54
N GLY A 162 7.30 0.78 -3.45
CA GLY A 162 8.49 1.51 -3.89
C GLY A 162 8.76 2.76 -3.04
N THR A 163 8.23 2.80 -1.82
CA THR A 163 8.38 3.91 -0.87
C THR A 163 9.03 3.42 0.41
N VAL A 164 9.94 4.24 0.96
CA VAL A 164 10.54 3.96 2.26
C VAL A 164 9.60 4.40 3.38
N PHE A 165 9.07 5.62 3.28
CA PHE A 165 8.06 6.16 4.17
C PHE A 165 6.72 6.18 3.42
N PRO A 166 5.68 5.54 3.97
CA PRO A 166 4.39 5.42 3.28
C PRO A 166 3.64 6.75 3.26
N GLU A 167 2.61 6.81 2.42
CA GLU A 167 1.92 8.08 2.12
C GLU A 167 1.23 8.74 3.32
N ASN A 168 0.86 7.92 4.30
CA ASN A 168 0.24 8.33 5.56
C ASN A 168 1.26 8.62 6.67
N HIS A 169 2.56 8.70 6.35
CA HIS A 169 3.60 8.94 7.35
C HIS A 169 3.47 10.36 7.96
N PRO A 170 3.64 10.54 9.29
CA PRO A 170 3.49 11.84 9.95
C PRO A 170 4.42 12.95 9.45
N TYR A 171 5.48 12.63 8.70
CA TYR A 171 6.33 13.62 8.04
C TYR A 171 5.58 14.50 7.07
N TYR A 172 4.46 14.01 6.53
CA TYR A 172 3.63 14.74 5.58
C TYR A 172 2.43 15.40 6.27
N GLY A 173 2.42 15.52 7.61
CA GLY A 173 1.31 16.10 8.38
C GLY A 173 0.23 15.09 8.80
N GLU A 174 -0.82 15.56 9.50
CA GLU A 174 -1.89 14.70 10.04
C GLU A 174 -2.65 13.91 8.96
N GLY A 175 -2.70 14.44 7.72
CA GLY A 175 -3.37 13.82 6.58
C GLY A 175 -2.45 13.08 5.60
N GLY A 176 -1.16 12.93 5.92
CA GLY A 176 -0.19 12.39 4.95
C GLY A 176 -0.05 13.29 3.70
N TYR A 177 0.30 12.71 2.55
CA TYR A 177 0.34 13.45 1.27
C TYR A 177 -1.03 13.96 0.78
N GLY A 178 -2.13 13.70 1.50
CA GLY A 178 -3.46 14.16 1.11
C GLY A 178 -3.51 15.66 0.84
N HIS A 179 -2.78 16.45 1.63
CA HIS A 179 -2.67 17.91 1.44
C HIS A 179 -1.98 18.30 0.12
N CYS A 180 -1.05 17.50 -0.40
CA CYS A 180 -0.41 17.75 -1.69
C CYS A 180 -1.32 17.41 -2.89
N THR A 181 -2.47 16.74 -2.67
CA THR A 181 -3.42 16.36 -3.74
C THR A 181 -4.51 17.39 -3.99
N VAL A 182 -4.81 18.24 -2.99
CA VAL A 182 -5.81 19.30 -3.08
C VAL A 182 -5.14 20.57 -3.61
N ALA A 183 -5.62 21.07 -4.74
CA ALA A 183 -5.04 22.23 -5.41
C ALA A 183 -5.39 23.59 -4.76
N SER A 184 -6.11 23.63 -3.63
CA SER A 184 -6.81 24.86 -3.22
C SER A 184 -7.24 24.94 -1.74
N ILE A 185 -6.37 24.71 -0.76
CA ILE A 185 -6.66 25.15 0.62
C ILE A 185 -5.46 25.89 1.22
N ASP A 186 -5.63 27.20 1.22
CA ASP A 186 -4.80 28.32 1.65
C ASP A 186 -4.62 28.43 3.19
N LEU A 187 -4.36 27.32 3.89
CA LEU A 187 -4.29 27.35 5.38
C LEU A 187 -3.03 26.72 5.99
N SER A 188 -1.98 26.52 5.18
CA SER A 188 -0.58 26.30 5.61
C SER A 188 0.36 25.97 4.45
N ALA A 189 -0.20 25.80 3.24
CA ALA A 189 0.55 25.67 2.02
C ALA A 189 0.97 27.05 1.52
N THR A 190 2.10 27.55 2.01
CA THR A 190 2.95 28.31 1.09
C THR A 190 3.21 27.39 -0.09
N ASP A 191 2.81 27.81 -1.29
CA ASP A 191 2.92 27.09 -2.56
C ASP A 191 4.36 26.69 -2.97
N ASP A 192 5.33 26.89 -2.09
CA ASP A 192 6.77 26.62 -2.26
C ASP A 192 7.26 25.37 -1.50
N ASN A 193 6.37 24.43 -1.14
CA ASN A 193 6.84 23.16 -0.57
C ASN A 193 7.37 22.25 -1.69
N GLU A 194 8.68 22.26 -1.91
CA GLU A 194 9.41 21.40 -2.86
C GLU A 194 8.95 19.93 -2.79
N VAL A 195 8.57 19.44 -1.61
CA VAL A 195 8.06 18.08 -1.40
C VAL A 195 6.73 17.84 -2.11
N CYS A 196 5.78 18.79 -2.02
CA CYS A 196 4.50 18.67 -2.73
C CYS A 196 4.68 18.81 -4.24
N ASP A 197 5.65 19.60 -4.71
CA ASP A 197 5.94 19.72 -6.13
C ASP A 197 6.54 18.44 -6.72
N VAL A 198 7.54 17.86 -6.03
CA VAL A 198 8.08 16.55 -6.40
C VAL A 198 6.96 15.50 -6.40
N TYR A 199 6.09 15.51 -5.39
CA TYR A 199 4.96 14.60 -5.32
C TYR A 199 3.99 14.79 -6.50
N ARG A 200 3.59 16.02 -6.83
CA ARG A 200 2.72 16.33 -7.98
C ARG A 200 3.36 15.87 -9.29
N GLN A 201 4.67 16.02 -9.45
CA GLN A 201 5.41 15.52 -10.61
C GLN A 201 5.38 14.00 -10.69
N LEU A 202 5.72 13.30 -9.59
CA LEU A 202 5.65 11.84 -9.52
C LEU A 202 4.24 11.31 -9.80
N ALA A 203 3.21 11.95 -9.24
CA ALA A 203 1.81 11.59 -9.49
C ALA A 203 1.43 11.75 -10.96
N LYS A 204 1.91 12.81 -11.64
CA LYS A 204 1.73 12.99 -13.10
C LYS A 204 2.41 11.87 -13.89
N VAL A 205 3.65 11.49 -13.53
CA VAL A 205 4.39 10.40 -14.17
C VAL A 205 3.64 9.07 -13.99
N ARG A 206 3.31 8.69 -12.75
CA ARG A 206 2.56 7.47 -12.42
C ARG A 206 1.24 7.39 -13.19
N LYS A 207 0.47 8.49 -13.23
CA LYS A 207 -0.79 8.55 -13.99
C LYS A 207 -0.58 8.38 -15.50
N GLY A 208 0.53 8.90 -16.03
CA GLY A 208 0.95 8.72 -17.42
C GLY A 208 1.30 7.26 -17.72
N GLU A 209 2.08 6.61 -16.86
CA GLU A 209 2.47 5.21 -16.97
C GLU A 209 1.25 4.28 -16.89
N TYR A 210 0.37 4.48 -15.90
CA TYR A 210 -0.87 3.72 -15.76
C TYR A 210 -1.74 3.83 -17.02
N LYS A 211 -1.84 5.03 -17.61
CA LYS A 211 -2.59 5.24 -18.86
C LYS A 211 -1.95 4.51 -20.05
N LYS A 212 -0.62 4.43 -20.12
CA LYS A 212 0.10 3.66 -21.15
C LYS A 212 -0.18 2.17 -20.99
N LEU A 213 0.01 1.63 -19.78
CA LEU A 213 -0.22 0.22 -19.45
C LEU A 213 -1.66 -0.19 -19.78
N ARG A 214 -2.66 0.59 -19.35
CA ARG A 214 -4.07 0.33 -19.67
C ARG A 214 -4.34 0.26 -21.18
N LYS A 215 -3.73 1.14 -21.98
CA LYS A 215 -3.88 1.13 -23.45
C LYS A 215 -3.20 -0.08 -24.09
N GLU A 216 -2.08 -0.51 -23.54
CA GLU A 216 -1.36 -1.70 -23.99
C GLU A 216 -2.16 -2.97 -23.70
N THR A 217 -2.73 -3.10 -22.49
CA THR A 217 -3.67 -4.17 -22.14
C THR A 217 -4.87 -4.21 -23.09
N ASP A 218 -5.45 -3.04 -23.41
CA ASP A 218 -6.54 -2.93 -24.39
C ASP A 218 -6.12 -3.43 -25.78
N LYS A 219 -4.92 -3.06 -26.22
CA LYS A 219 -4.38 -3.48 -27.52
C LYS A 219 -4.22 -5.00 -27.57
N THR A 220 -3.64 -5.59 -26.52
CA THR A 220 -3.43 -7.04 -26.40
C THR A 220 -4.75 -7.81 -26.43
N LEU A 221 -5.74 -7.39 -25.62
CA LEU A 221 -7.05 -8.04 -25.56
C LEU A 221 -7.83 -7.91 -26.88
N ARG A 222 -7.74 -6.75 -27.55
CA ARG A 222 -8.34 -6.56 -28.88
C ARG A 222 -7.67 -7.42 -29.95
N GLN A 223 -6.34 -7.55 -29.91
CA GLN A 223 -5.60 -8.37 -30.86
C GLN A 223 -5.93 -9.86 -30.70
N TRP A 224 -6.02 -10.33 -29.45
CA TRP A 224 -6.51 -11.67 -29.15
C TRP A 224 -7.94 -11.89 -29.68
N ALA A 225 -8.86 -10.95 -29.41
CA ALA A 225 -10.25 -11.08 -29.84
C ALA A 225 -10.43 -11.13 -31.37
N LYS A 226 -9.47 -10.59 -32.14
CA LYS A 226 -9.47 -10.67 -33.61
C LYS A 226 -8.99 -12.03 -34.12
N THR A 227 -8.04 -12.65 -33.43
CA THR A 227 -7.41 -13.92 -33.84
C THR A 227 -8.21 -15.14 -33.41
N HIS A 228 -9.03 -15.03 -32.36
CA HIS A 228 -9.86 -16.12 -31.80
C HIS A 228 -11.36 -16.01 -32.15
N TYR A 229 -11.69 -15.51 -33.35
CA TYR A 229 -13.06 -15.28 -33.77
C TYR A 229 -13.84 -16.59 -34.01
N GLY A 230 -14.86 -16.87 -33.19
CA GLY A 230 -15.89 -17.90 -33.46
C GLY A 230 -15.76 -19.23 -32.71
N GLN A 231 -14.64 -19.51 -32.05
CA GLN A 231 -14.47 -20.67 -31.18
C GLN A 231 -13.66 -20.28 -29.94
N SER A 232 -14.27 -20.39 -28.78
CA SER A 232 -13.53 -20.52 -27.53
C SER A 232 -14.45 -21.28 -26.59
N SER A 233 -14.16 -22.54 -26.31
CA SER A 233 -14.51 -23.15 -25.03
C SER A 233 -13.40 -22.75 -24.07
N ILE A 234 -13.75 -22.38 -22.84
CA ILE A 234 -12.76 -22.18 -21.79
C ILE A 234 -12.62 -23.53 -21.10
N ASN A 235 -11.49 -24.20 -21.31
CA ASN A 235 -11.20 -25.46 -20.62
C ASN A 235 -11.09 -25.22 -19.11
N GLY A 236 -11.92 -25.92 -18.32
CA GLY A 236 -11.90 -25.88 -16.86
C GLY A 236 -13.12 -25.25 -16.20
N LEU A 237 -14.10 -24.78 -16.96
CA LEU A 237 -15.42 -24.43 -16.43
C LEU A 237 -16.39 -25.61 -16.59
N GLN A 238 -17.36 -25.73 -15.67
CA GLN A 238 -18.40 -26.78 -15.71
C GLN A 238 -19.25 -26.72 -17.00
N HIS A 239 -19.23 -25.59 -17.71
CA HIS A 239 -19.91 -25.35 -18.98
C HIS A 239 -19.00 -24.58 -19.96
N ASP A 240 -19.12 -24.88 -21.26
CA ASP A 240 -18.39 -24.17 -22.32
C ASP A 240 -18.89 -22.72 -22.46
N MET A 241 -18.04 -21.74 -22.11
CA MET A 241 -18.34 -20.33 -22.30
C MET A 241 -17.73 -19.82 -23.62
N ARG A 242 -18.59 -19.41 -24.57
CA ARG A 242 -18.15 -18.82 -25.85
C ARG A 242 -18.05 -17.31 -25.78
N ILE A 243 -16.84 -16.78 -25.91
CA ILE A 243 -16.58 -15.34 -25.95
C ILE A 243 -16.32 -14.92 -27.39
N ASN A 244 -17.16 -14.02 -27.93
CA ASN A 244 -16.96 -13.45 -29.26
C ASN A 244 -16.32 -12.05 -29.20
N ASN A 245 -15.85 -11.55 -30.34
CA ASN A 245 -15.18 -10.25 -30.42
C ASN A 245 -16.02 -9.09 -29.87
N LYS A 246 -17.34 -9.11 -30.13
CA LYS A 246 -18.26 -8.08 -29.65
C LYS A 246 -18.37 -8.07 -28.13
N ALA A 247 -18.38 -9.24 -27.50
CA ALA A 247 -18.37 -9.38 -26.04
C ALA A 247 -17.08 -8.78 -25.44
N VAL A 248 -15.92 -9.07 -26.04
CA VAL A 248 -14.64 -8.46 -25.60
C VAL A 248 -14.66 -6.94 -25.76
N GLN A 249 -15.11 -6.41 -26.90
CA GLN A 249 -15.17 -4.96 -27.12
C GLN A 249 -16.10 -4.26 -26.14
N ASN A 250 -17.28 -4.83 -25.89
CA ASN A 250 -18.23 -4.30 -24.91
C ASN A 250 -17.62 -4.31 -23.51
N PHE A 251 -16.99 -5.42 -23.11
CA PHE A 251 -16.33 -5.52 -21.82
C PHE A 251 -15.24 -4.46 -21.65
N LEU A 252 -14.35 -4.28 -22.63
CA LEU A 252 -13.31 -3.25 -22.59
C LEU A 252 -13.87 -1.82 -22.56
N GLY A 253 -15.07 -1.60 -23.12
CA GLY A 253 -15.77 -0.32 -23.04
C GLY A 253 -16.32 -0.01 -21.64
N HIS A 254 -16.63 -1.05 -20.86
CA HIS A 254 -17.14 -0.91 -19.50
C HIS A 254 -16.07 -1.05 -18.41
N ALA A 255 -14.98 -1.78 -18.67
CA ALA A 255 -13.86 -1.97 -17.76
C ALA A 255 -13.04 -0.68 -17.62
N ARG A 256 -13.15 -0.06 -16.44
CA ARG A 256 -12.51 1.19 -16.06
C ARG A 256 -11.09 0.96 -15.55
N THR A 257 -10.86 -0.12 -14.80
CA THR A 257 -9.55 -0.41 -14.20
C THR A 257 -8.73 -1.42 -15.02
N ILE A 258 -7.47 -1.65 -14.65
CA ILE A 258 -6.63 -2.68 -15.29
C ILE A 258 -7.03 -4.07 -14.76
N GLU A 259 -7.36 -4.16 -13.47
CA GLU A 259 -7.75 -5.39 -12.77
C GLU A 259 -9.04 -5.97 -13.37
N GLU A 260 -10.04 -5.12 -13.66
CA GLU A 260 -11.24 -5.55 -14.39
C GLU A 260 -10.87 -6.15 -15.75
N LYS A 261 -9.90 -5.57 -16.45
CA LYS A 261 -9.43 -6.08 -17.75
C LYS A 261 -8.64 -7.37 -17.62
N GLU A 262 -7.94 -7.57 -16.51
CA GLU A 262 -7.22 -8.81 -16.21
C GLU A 262 -8.16 -10.00 -16.04
N VAL A 263 -9.40 -9.81 -15.59
CA VAL A 263 -10.42 -10.89 -15.52
C VAL A 263 -10.55 -11.58 -16.87
N LEU A 264 -10.75 -10.78 -17.92
CA LEU A 264 -10.87 -11.30 -19.27
C LEU A 264 -9.55 -11.90 -19.76
N ALA A 265 -8.41 -11.30 -19.42
CA ALA A 265 -7.09 -11.85 -19.78
C ALA A 265 -6.83 -13.24 -19.17
N CYS A 266 -7.24 -13.48 -17.92
CA CYS A 266 -7.07 -14.77 -17.24
C CYS A 266 -8.04 -15.84 -17.76
N LEU A 267 -9.26 -15.46 -18.17
CA LEU A 267 -10.22 -16.37 -18.79
C LEU A 267 -9.77 -16.86 -20.17
N ILE A 268 -8.97 -16.05 -20.85
CA ILE A 268 -8.55 -16.24 -22.22
C ILE A 268 -7.21 -17.00 -22.32
N ASP A 269 -6.31 -16.77 -21.37
CA ASP A 269 -4.99 -17.39 -21.32
C ASP A 269 -4.88 -18.22 -20.03
N PRO A 270 -5.08 -19.55 -20.09
CA PRO A 270 -5.02 -20.43 -18.93
C PRO A 270 -3.64 -20.45 -18.23
N ASN A 271 -2.59 -19.95 -18.90
CA ASN A 271 -1.25 -19.82 -18.31
C ASN A 271 -1.06 -18.48 -17.59
N ARG A 272 -1.95 -17.51 -17.79
CA ARG A 272 -2.01 -16.25 -17.02
C ARG A 272 -2.85 -16.35 -15.75
N LYS A 273 -3.10 -17.57 -15.25
CA LYS A 273 -3.85 -17.81 -14.01
C LYS A 273 -3.28 -16.95 -12.88
N LYS A 274 -3.93 -15.82 -12.61
CA LYS A 274 -3.94 -15.21 -11.29
C LYS A 274 -5.05 -15.92 -10.53
N GLU A 275 -4.74 -16.40 -9.33
CA GLU A 275 -5.78 -16.85 -8.40
C GLU A 275 -6.63 -15.61 -8.08
N PHE A 276 -7.90 -15.63 -8.49
CA PHE A 276 -8.86 -14.61 -8.05
C PHE A 276 -9.16 -14.91 -6.59
N THR A 277 -8.38 -14.34 -5.68
CA THR A 277 -8.66 -14.35 -4.24
C THR A 277 -9.84 -13.44 -3.95
N HIS A 278 -10.83 -13.95 -3.22
CA HIS A 278 -11.90 -13.12 -2.67
C HIS A 278 -11.28 -12.09 -1.72
N ILE A 279 -11.44 -10.80 -2.04
CA ILE A 279 -10.85 -9.70 -1.25
C ILE A 279 -11.82 -9.27 -0.14
N ALA A 280 -13.10 -9.10 -0.48
CA ALA A 280 -14.17 -8.76 0.45
C ALA A 280 -15.54 -8.95 -0.22
N THR A 281 -16.58 -9.17 0.59
CA THR A 281 -17.98 -9.02 0.14
C THR A 281 -18.45 -7.62 0.51
N GLU A 282 -18.73 -6.79 -0.48
CA GLU A 282 -19.25 -5.43 -0.25
C GLU A 282 -20.78 -5.44 -0.23
N PRO A 283 -21.45 -4.76 0.72
CA PRO A 283 -22.89 -4.63 0.72
C PRO A 283 -23.39 -3.84 -0.49
N LEU A 284 -24.56 -4.22 -1.01
CA LEU A 284 -25.18 -3.58 -2.17
C LEU A 284 -25.36 -2.07 -1.90
N GLY A 285 -24.66 -1.24 -2.67
CA GLY A 285 -24.73 0.21 -2.54
C GLY A 285 -23.62 0.86 -1.69
N LEU A 286 -22.60 0.12 -1.24
CA LEU A 286 -21.48 0.65 -0.44
C LEU A 286 -20.87 1.93 -1.04
N HIS A 287 -20.68 1.97 -2.36
CA HIS A 287 -20.08 3.09 -3.08
C HIS A 287 -21.11 4.03 -3.75
N LYS A 288 -22.39 3.87 -3.39
CA LYS A 288 -23.48 4.68 -3.94
C LYS A 288 -23.82 5.83 -3.00
N ARG A 289 -24.12 6.97 -3.61
CA ARG A 289 -24.57 8.16 -2.91
C ARG A 289 -26.03 8.00 -2.53
N MET A 290 -26.29 7.47 -1.34
CA MET A 290 -27.65 7.21 -0.86
C MET A 290 -28.45 8.49 -0.60
N ASP A 291 -27.78 9.64 -0.57
CA ASP A 291 -28.38 10.98 -0.57
C ASP A 291 -28.94 11.37 -1.96
N VAL A 292 -28.53 10.69 -3.03
CA VAL A 292 -29.05 10.87 -4.39
C VAL A 292 -30.20 9.89 -4.61
N LYS A 293 -31.43 10.42 -4.70
CA LYS A 293 -32.66 9.64 -4.92
C LYS A 293 -32.54 8.56 -5.99
N LYS A 294 -31.93 8.89 -7.14
CA LYS A 294 -31.72 7.93 -8.23
C LYS A 294 -30.85 6.73 -7.82
N ASP A 295 -29.81 6.95 -7.02
CA ASP A 295 -28.92 5.88 -6.58
C ASP A 295 -29.58 5.04 -5.48
N ALA A 296 -30.34 5.67 -4.58
CA ALA A 296 -31.17 4.97 -3.58
C ALA A 296 -32.24 4.07 -4.23
N ASP A 297 -33.00 4.60 -5.19
CA ASP A 297 -34.04 3.86 -5.92
C ASP A 297 -33.44 2.66 -6.69
N ASN A 298 -32.22 2.81 -7.23
CA ASN A 298 -31.52 1.73 -7.94
C ASN A 298 -31.02 0.62 -7.01
N VAL A 299 -30.58 0.98 -5.80
CA VAL A 299 -30.16 0.00 -4.77
C VAL A 299 -31.38 -0.75 -4.25
N GLU A 300 -32.48 -0.05 -3.95
CA GLU A 300 -33.72 -0.64 -3.46
C GLU A 300 -34.35 -1.58 -4.50
N LYS A 301 -34.38 -1.18 -5.77
CA LYS A 301 -34.92 -2.01 -6.86
C LYS A 301 -34.11 -3.30 -7.06
N LYS A 302 -32.80 -3.26 -6.84
CA LYS A 302 -31.92 -4.43 -6.95
C LYS A 302 -31.98 -5.34 -5.71
N GLY A 303 -32.17 -4.77 -4.52
CA GLY A 303 -32.37 -5.53 -3.28
C GLY A 303 -33.70 -6.31 -3.24
N LYS A 304 -34.72 -5.86 -3.97
CA LYS A 304 -36.03 -6.53 -4.08
C LYS A 304 -36.07 -7.74 -5.04
N GLY A 305 -34.99 -8.00 -5.77
CA GLY A 305 -34.90 -9.09 -6.76
C GLY A 305 -33.80 -10.10 -6.50
N ALA A 306 -33.19 -10.08 -5.31
CA ALA A 306 -32.19 -11.03 -4.85
C ALA A 306 -32.79 -11.99 -3.81
#